data_AF-A0A4U5WQN5-F1
#
_entry.id   AF-A0A4U5WQN5-F1
#
_cell.length_a   1.000
_cell.length_b   1.000
_cell.length_c   1.000
_cell.angle_alpha   90.00
_cell.angle_beta   90.00
_cell.angle_gamma   90.00
#
_symmetry.space_group_name_H-M   'P 1'
#
loop_
_entity.id
_entity.type
_entity.pdbx_description
1 polymer ?
#
loop_
_entity_poly.entity_id
_entity_poly.type
_entity_poly.pdbx_seq_one_letter_code
_entity_poly.pdbx_strand_id
1 'polypeptide(L)'
;MSEDRTQVVSDYVESVFRRGREPMEPVGFSPDWADQPSRHKTYLGVRRFPLPPGTGQPLAGAADVLFGEPRADQGPLWTTDSLAALLRLSYGVLDRRLRVSWNQDSHVRVLYPEALWGRGTASGGGMYPLEIYWVAGRGGPLTPGVYHYSTAHHGLERLLAGDLTDEVRAACGSATGSGTADGFLVVTVRFWKNSFKYNSFCYHVVTQDVGALLGNWELIARGTGRRLTRVLWFDDERLNRLLGLPSDEESALAVVPLSFGPPAGRASSSVHRGALIDRPSFERSARTRTFEQVAQVHQAVLADRRERPAPATARRLVPLPRDEGEEVALPGPLTDRLGRDIGETLRLRRTSFGSFTRSRPLHLDELATVLAGTVSGQRYASDVVPDDVGLTGLYLLANRVTGLPSGTYRYDAHEHRLRAVRRTSLAEKLQRAYYLSNYNLEQVGAVLAISGRWRSTLEAYGSRGYRVLNSEVGALAQTACTAAAALGIGCGAVLGFDNLAVDEAVGLDDGDERTFLYVLLGHERADSADFDYRLV
;
A
#
# COMPACT_ATOMS: atom_id res chain seq x y z
N MET A 1 -6.38 -28.51 -12.09
CA MET A 1 -5.53 -28.17 -10.91
C MET A 1 -5.07 -26.71 -10.90
N SER A 2 -4.51 -26.14 -11.98
CA SER A 2 -4.11 -24.72 -11.97
C SER A 2 -5.33 -23.78 -12.08
N GLU A 3 -6.23 -24.07 -13.03
CA GLU A 3 -7.48 -23.32 -13.25
C GLU A 3 -8.36 -23.27 -12.01
N ASP A 4 -8.51 -24.42 -11.33
CA ASP A 4 -9.19 -24.58 -10.03
C ASP A 4 -8.71 -23.57 -8.97
N ARG A 5 -7.39 -23.33 -8.87
CA ARG A 5 -6.83 -22.32 -7.95
C ARG A 5 -7.10 -20.89 -8.40
N THR A 6 -7.05 -20.63 -9.71
CA THR A 6 -7.47 -19.33 -10.25
C THR A 6 -8.95 -19.08 -9.95
N GLN A 7 -9.80 -20.09 -10.03
CA GLN A 7 -11.24 -20.00 -9.77
C GLN A 7 -11.53 -19.63 -8.31
N VAL A 8 -10.88 -20.28 -7.34
CA VAL A 8 -10.99 -19.92 -5.90
C VAL A 8 -10.66 -18.44 -5.67
N VAL A 9 -9.65 -17.90 -6.35
CA VAL A 9 -9.36 -16.46 -6.27
C VAL A 9 -10.43 -15.63 -6.99
N SER A 10 -10.90 -16.05 -8.16
CA SER A 10 -11.99 -15.38 -8.89
C SER A 10 -13.26 -15.24 -8.04
N ASP A 11 -13.69 -16.31 -7.39
CA ASP A 11 -14.89 -16.35 -6.53
C ASP A 11 -14.75 -15.43 -5.32
N TYR A 12 -13.53 -15.37 -4.74
CA TYR A 12 -13.17 -14.38 -3.72
C TYR A 12 -13.28 -12.94 -4.25
N VAL A 13 -12.77 -12.66 -5.46
CA VAL A 13 -12.84 -11.32 -6.06
C VAL A 13 -14.29 -10.90 -6.33
N GLU A 14 -15.14 -11.80 -6.84
CA GLU A 14 -16.56 -11.50 -7.03
C GLU A 14 -17.27 -11.24 -5.70
N SER A 15 -17.01 -12.06 -4.68
CA SER A 15 -17.52 -11.85 -3.31
C SER A 15 -17.13 -10.47 -2.77
N VAL A 16 -15.88 -10.05 -3.00
CA VAL A 16 -15.37 -8.72 -2.63
C VAL A 16 -16.16 -7.59 -3.30
N PHE A 17 -16.44 -7.68 -4.60
CA PHE A 17 -17.17 -6.60 -5.30
C PHE A 17 -18.67 -6.57 -4.95
N ARG A 18 -19.28 -7.71 -4.63
CA ARG A 18 -20.70 -7.78 -4.24
C ARG A 18 -20.96 -7.43 -2.77
N ARG A 19 -19.94 -7.35 -1.93
CA ARG A 19 -20.08 -7.25 -0.45
C ARG A 19 -20.87 -6.05 0.09
N GLY A 20 -21.11 -5.01 -0.71
CA GLY A 20 -22.01 -3.90 -0.36
C GLY A 20 -23.50 -4.28 -0.41
N ARG A 21 -23.84 -5.40 -1.07
CA ARG A 21 -25.20 -5.93 -1.26
C ARG A 21 -25.34 -7.35 -0.68
N GLU A 22 -24.29 -8.17 -0.79
CA GLU A 22 -24.23 -9.57 -0.35
C GLU A 22 -23.09 -9.74 0.67
N PRO A 23 -23.34 -9.69 2.00
CA PRO A 23 -22.28 -9.70 3.00
C PRO A 23 -21.37 -10.95 2.92
N MET A 24 -20.06 -10.76 3.02
CA MET A 24 -19.09 -11.87 3.03
C MET A 24 -19.13 -12.63 4.37
N GLU A 25 -19.20 -13.96 4.30
CA GLU A 25 -19.19 -14.84 5.47
C GLU A 25 -17.91 -14.67 6.33
N PRO A 26 -17.97 -14.86 7.66
CA PRO A 26 -19.16 -15.11 8.47
C PRO A 26 -20.03 -13.86 8.64
N VAL A 27 -21.31 -13.95 8.27
CA VAL A 27 -22.28 -12.86 8.44
C VAL A 27 -22.51 -12.55 9.92
N GLY A 28 -22.60 -11.27 10.26
CA GLY A 28 -22.84 -10.81 11.63
C GLY A 28 -21.63 -10.93 12.58
N PHE A 29 -20.46 -11.31 12.09
CA PHE A 29 -19.23 -11.28 12.88
C PHE A 29 -18.93 -9.86 13.43
N SER A 30 -18.64 -9.78 14.73
CA SER A 30 -18.22 -8.56 15.40
C SER A 30 -16.84 -8.76 16.07
N PRO A 31 -15.89 -7.81 15.90
CA PRO A 31 -14.61 -7.83 16.61
C PRO A 31 -14.78 -7.67 18.13
N ASP A 32 -14.07 -8.50 18.90
CA ASP A 32 -13.89 -8.30 20.34
C ASP A 32 -12.70 -7.36 20.60
N TRP A 33 -12.98 -6.06 20.75
CA TRP A 33 -11.95 -5.04 20.97
C TRP A 33 -11.17 -5.19 22.27
N ALA A 34 -11.67 -5.96 23.25
CA ALA A 34 -10.88 -6.30 24.44
C ALA A 34 -9.76 -7.28 24.07
N ASP A 35 -10.04 -8.24 23.19
CA ASP A 35 -9.09 -9.27 22.73
C ASP A 35 -8.35 -8.91 21.42
N GLN A 36 -8.27 -7.61 21.08
CA GLN A 36 -7.65 -7.15 19.83
C GLN A 36 -6.17 -7.58 19.69
N PRO A 37 -5.67 -7.81 18.45
CA PRO A 37 -4.28 -8.15 18.18
C PRO A 37 -3.28 -7.11 18.71
N SER A 38 -2.05 -7.53 18.96
CA SER A 38 -0.95 -6.62 19.31
C SER A 38 -0.68 -5.64 18.16
N ARG A 39 -0.64 -4.33 18.47
CA ARG A 39 -0.33 -3.27 17.48
C ARG A 39 1.07 -3.41 16.86
N HIS A 40 1.98 -4.11 17.54
CA HIS A 40 3.38 -4.30 17.15
C HIS A 40 3.77 -5.76 17.35
N LYS A 41 4.41 -6.40 16.36
CA LYS A 41 5.15 -7.64 16.63
C LYS A 41 6.40 -7.27 17.44
N THR A 42 6.71 -8.09 18.43
CA THR A 42 7.93 -7.98 19.24
C THR A 42 8.39 -9.40 19.50
N TYR A 43 9.63 -9.73 19.16
CA TYR A 43 10.21 -11.02 19.47
C TYR A 43 10.79 -11.04 20.89
N LEU A 44 10.56 -12.13 21.62
CA LEU A 44 10.95 -12.27 23.01
C LEU A 44 12.40 -12.77 23.14
N GLY A 45 13.17 -12.19 24.06
CA GLY A 45 14.55 -12.60 24.35
C GLY A 45 15.59 -12.35 23.25
N VAL A 46 15.25 -11.65 22.17
CA VAL A 46 16.18 -11.34 21.07
C VAL A 46 16.93 -10.01 21.30
N ARG A 47 18.14 -9.90 20.74
CA ARG A 47 18.92 -8.66 20.82
C ARG A 47 18.38 -7.63 19.83
N ARG A 48 17.99 -6.47 20.34
CA ARG A 48 17.59 -5.30 19.54
C ARG A 48 18.77 -4.36 19.32
N PHE A 49 18.86 -3.81 18.12
CA PHE A 49 19.81 -2.78 17.72
C PHE A 49 19.01 -1.51 17.36
N PRO A 50 19.21 -0.36 18.02
CA PRO A 50 18.49 0.86 17.70
C PRO A 50 18.88 1.35 16.30
N LEU A 51 17.93 1.94 15.57
CA LEU A 51 18.22 2.63 14.31
C LEU A 51 18.42 4.15 14.56
N PRO A 52 19.27 4.82 13.76
CA PRO A 52 19.40 6.27 13.77
C PRO A 52 18.09 6.94 13.31
N PRO A 53 17.80 8.20 13.69
CA PRO A 53 16.50 8.83 13.44
C PRO A 53 16.15 9.06 11.95
N GLY A 54 17.12 8.89 11.04
CA GLY A 54 17.01 9.06 9.60
C GLY A 54 18.34 9.52 8.98
N THR A 55 18.28 10.10 7.77
CA THR A 55 19.43 10.61 6.99
C THR A 55 20.18 11.81 7.58
N GLY A 56 19.63 12.48 8.60
CA GLY A 56 20.18 13.75 9.14
C GLY A 56 20.15 14.94 8.17
N GLN A 57 19.63 14.75 6.97
CA GLN A 57 19.52 15.70 5.86
C GLN A 57 18.09 15.65 5.31
N PRO A 58 17.50 16.77 4.86
CA PRO A 58 16.24 16.77 4.12
C PRO A 58 16.30 15.84 2.91
N LEU A 59 15.17 15.24 2.57
CA LEU A 59 15.02 14.49 1.32
C LEU A 59 14.74 15.45 0.15
N ALA A 60 14.65 14.94 -1.08
CA ALA A 60 14.23 15.76 -2.23
C ALA A 60 12.78 16.27 -2.05
N GLY A 61 12.45 17.35 -2.76
CA GLY A 61 11.15 18.01 -2.71
C GLY A 61 10.01 17.09 -3.16
N ALA A 62 8.82 17.28 -2.60
CA ALA A 62 7.64 16.49 -2.97
C ALA A 62 7.29 16.64 -4.46
N ALA A 63 7.53 17.81 -5.07
CA ALA A 63 7.40 18.02 -6.51
C ALA A 63 8.34 17.09 -7.33
N ASP A 64 9.64 17.06 -7.00
CA ASP A 64 10.64 16.23 -7.68
C ASP A 64 10.34 14.73 -7.53
N VAL A 65 9.86 14.34 -6.34
CA VAL A 65 9.57 12.96 -5.97
C VAL A 65 8.25 12.46 -6.54
N LEU A 66 7.25 13.32 -6.77
CA LEU A 66 5.99 12.91 -7.39
C LEU A 66 6.06 12.98 -8.92
N PHE A 67 6.54 14.10 -9.49
CA PHE A 67 6.41 14.39 -10.92
C PHE A 67 7.69 14.15 -11.73
N GLY A 68 8.86 14.26 -11.10
CA GLY A 68 10.14 14.08 -11.79
C GLY A 68 10.30 12.71 -12.45
N GLU A 69 11.22 12.63 -13.40
CA GLU A 69 11.53 11.35 -14.07
C GLU A 69 12.33 10.42 -13.14
N PRO A 70 12.07 9.09 -13.17
CA PRO A 70 12.92 8.12 -12.50
C PRO A 70 14.35 8.21 -13.02
N ARG A 71 15.34 8.18 -12.11
CA ARG A 71 16.75 8.08 -12.52
C ARG A 71 17.01 6.69 -13.14
N ALA A 72 17.75 6.68 -14.25
CA ALA A 72 18.14 5.46 -14.94
C ALA A 72 19.20 4.65 -14.17
N ASP A 73 19.99 5.30 -13.31
CA ASP A 73 20.95 4.67 -12.42
C ASP A 73 20.28 4.21 -11.11
N GLN A 74 20.84 3.17 -10.48
CA GLN A 74 20.38 2.62 -9.20
C GLN A 74 20.51 3.63 -8.04
N GLY A 75 21.40 4.62 -8.21
CA GLY A 75 21.70 5.65 -7.22
C GLY A 75 22.74 5.19 -6.19
N PRO A 76 22.94 5.98 -5.11
CA PRO A 76 23.94 5.66 -4.09
C PRO A 76 23.61 4.36 -3.34
N LEU A 77 24.63 3.63 -2.90
CA LEU A 77 24.48 2.45 -2.05
C LEU A 77 23.68 2.77 -0.78
N TRP A 78 22.93 1.78 -0.28
CA TRP A 78 22.17 1.91 0.97
C TRP A 78 23.12 2.00 2.17
N THR A 79 22.77 2.88 3.10
CA THR A 79 23.42 3.06 4.41
C THR A 79 22.42 2.77 5.53
N THR A 80 22.90 2.59 6.76
CA THR A 80 22.05 2.48 7.96
C THR A 80 21.04 3.62 8.05
N ASP A 81 21.47 4.86 7.77
CA ASP A 81 20.64 6.06 7.88
C ASP A 81 19.53 6.10 6.82
N SER A 82 19.84 5.70 5.59
CA SER A 82 18.85 5.60 4.51
C SER A 82 17.84 4.48 4.75
N LEU A 83 18.29 3.32 5.26
CA LEU A 83 17.40 2.23 5.66
C LEU A 83 16.52 2.64 6.85
N ALA A 84 17.08 3.33 7.84
CA ALA A 84 16.35 3.85 8.98
C ALA A 84 15.30 4.88 8.55
N ALA A 85 15.65 5.83 7.67
CA ALA A 85 14.71 6.79 7.09
C ALA A 85 13.56 6.07 6.36
N LEU A 86 13.88 5.09 5.50
CA LEU A 86 12.89 4.26 4.79
C LEU A 86 11.92 3.59 5.77
N LEU A 87 12.44 2.86 6.76
CA LEU A 87 11.65 2.12 7.74
C LEU A 87 10.85 3.04 8.68
N ARG A 88 11.40 4.19 9.07
CA ARG A 88 10.74 5.17 9.96
C ARG A 88 9.59 5.86 9.24
N LEU A 89 9.88 6.51 8.11
CA LEU A 89 8.92 7.32 7.35
C LEU A 89 7.83 6.46 6.71
N SER A 90 8.07 5.17 6.47
CA SER A 90 7.03 4.26 5.99
C SER A 90 6.18 3.67 7.11
N TYR A 91 6.80 2.93 8.03
CA TYR A 91 6.10 2.00 8.92
C TYR A 91 6.52 2.10 10.40
N GLY A 92 7.40 3.04 10.73
CA GLY A 92 7.60 3.51 12.09
C GLY A 92 6.41 4.35 12.58
N VAL A 93 6.38 4.56 13.89
CA VAL A 93 5.44 5.50 14.51
C VAL A 93 5.93 6.94 14.28
N LEU A 94 5.08 7.79 13.73
CA LEU A 94 5.39 9.20 13.42
C LEU A 94 4.62 10.21 14.28
N ASP A 95 3.39 9.88 14.70
CA ASP A 95 2.51 10.78 15.44
C ASP A 95 1.57 9.99 16.38
N ARG A 96 1.11 10.64 17.46
CA ARG A 96 -0.08 10.18 18.20
C ARG A 96 -1.32 10.87 17.64
N ARG A 97 -2.33 10.09 17.25
CA ARG A 97 -3.58 10.58 16.65
C ARG A 97 -4.55 11.15 17.70
N LEU A 98 -4.45 12.44 17.97
CA LEU A 98 -5.27 13.12 19.00
C LEU A 98 -6.49 13.89 18.45
N ARG A 99 -6.38 14.62 17.32
CA ARG A 99 -7.30 15.59 16.66
C ARG A 99 -8.84 15.59 16.86
N VAL A 100 -9.47 14.49 17.28
CA VAL A 100 -10.91 14.18 17.10
C VAL A 100 -11.30 14.02 15.61
N SER A 101 -12.21 13.09 15.30
CA SER A 101 -12.77 12.85 13.96
C SER A 101 -13.94 11.85 14.03
N TRP A 102 -14.75 11.76 12.98
CA TRP A 102 -16.00 10.98 12.94
C TRP A 102 -15.83 9.45 12.87
N ASN A 103 -14.59 8.96 12.90
CA ASN A 103 -14.29 7.54 12.77
C ASN A 103 -14.14 6.80 14.10
N GLN A 104 -13.86 7.50 15.20
CA GLN A 104 -13.57 6.93 16.52
C GLN A 104 -13.92 7.92 17.63
N ASP A 105 -14.46 7.39 18.74
CA ASP A 105 -14.75 8.11 19.98
C ASP A 105 -13.56 8.96 20.47
N SER A 106 -13.84 10.10 21.10
CA SER A 106 -12.84 11.01 21.64
C SER A 106 -12.15 10.45 22.89
N HIS A 107 -12.84 9.66 23.71
CA HIS A 107 -12.32 9.06 24.94
C HIS A 107 -11.12 8.13 24.66
N VAL A 108 -11.24 7.29 23.62
CA VAL A 108 -10.20 6.34 23.17
C VAL A 108 -8.89 7.05 22.80
N ARG A 109 -8.95 8.33 22.38
CA ARG A 109 -7.77 9.08 21.92
C ARG A 109 -6.90 9.57 23.07
N VAL A 110 -7.52 9.98 24.17
CA VAL A 110 -6.82 10.55 25.33
C VAL A 110 -6.22 9.49 26.24
N LEU A 111 -6.83 8.30 26.33
CA LEU A 111 -6.31 7.17 27.09
C LEU A 111 -4.98 6.64 26.52
N TYR A 112 -3.96 6.58 27.37
CA TYR A 112 -2.64 6.07 26.99
C TYR A 112 -2.64 4.57 26.60
N PRO A 113 -3.34 3.65 27.31
CA PRO A 113 -3.39 2.23 26.92
C PRO A 113 -4.05 1.97 25.56
N GLU A 114 -4.89 2.89 25.10
CA GLU A 114 -5.63 2.78 23.85
C GLU A 114 -5.02 3.61 22.71
N ALA A 115 -3.94 4.36 23.01
CA ALA A 115 -3.32 5.34 22.13
C ALA A 115 -3.13 4.83 20.70
N LEU A 116 -3.56 5.67 19.76
CA LEU A 116 -3.52 5.42 18.33
C LEU A 116 -2.33 6.15 17.73
N TRP A 117 -1.55 5.42 16.94
CA TRP A 117 -0.30 5.90 16.35
C TRP A 117 -0.43 5.96 14.84
N GLY A 118 -0.06 7.10 14.25
CA GLY A 118 0.06 7.25 12.82
C GLY A 118 1.43 6.79 12.30
N ARG A 119 1.42 6.42 11.02
CA ARG A 119 2.56 6.01 10.21
C ARG A 119 2.42 6.70 8.85
N GLY A 120 3.53 6.90 8.13
CA GLY A 120 3.51 7.58 6.84
C GLY A 120 2.75 6.78 5.77
N THR A 121 2.75 5.45 5.86
CA THR A 121 1.94 4.56 5.01
C THR A 121 0.49 4.48 5.49
N ALA A 122 -0.47 4.55 4.56
CA ALA A 122 -1.88 4.24 4.80
C ALA A 122 -2.08 2.74 5.13
N SER A 123 -3.11 2.41 5.90
CA SER A 123 -3.46 1.01 6.19
C SER A 123 -4.95 0.88 6.44
N GLY A 124 -5.55 -0.19 5.92
CA GLY A 124 -6.94 -0.56 6.13
C GLY A 124 -7.33 -0.50 7.59
N GLY A 125 -8.20 0.46 7.92
CA GLY A 125 -8.71 0.67 9.27
C GLY A 125 -7.67 1.07 10.32
N GLY A 126 -6.43 1.36 9.92
CA GLY A 126 -5.30 1.62 10.83
C GLY A 126 -4.78 0.38 11.56
N MET A 127 -5.01 -0.82 11.03
CA MET A 127 -4.64 -2.08 11.70
C MET A 127 -3.14 -2.43 11.59
N TYR A 128 -2.46 -1.92 10.56
CA TYR A 128 -1.03 -2.11 10.33
C TYR A 128 -0.56 -3.59 10.41
N PRO A 129 -1.05 -4.45 9.49
CA PRO A 129 -0.84 -5.89 9.52
C PRO A 129 0.51 -6.35 8.96
N LEU A 130 1.30 -5.44 8.38
CA LEU A 130 2.56 -5.81 7.74
C LEU A 130 3.68 -5.96 8.78
N GLU A 131 4.58 -6.90 8.55
CA GLU A 131 5.88 -6.94 9.24
C GLU A 131 7.00 -6.91 8.22
N ILE A 132 8.11 -6.25 8.57
CA ILE A 132 9.24 -6.02 7.68
C ILE A 132 10.46 -6.72 8.25
N TYR A 133 11.01 -7.65 7.49
CA TYR A 133 12.26 -8.33 7.81
C TYR A 133 13.37 -7.81 6.90
N TRP A 134 14.58 -7.68 7.44
CA TRP A 134 15.78 -7.43 6.66
C TRP A 134 16.71 -8.64 6.77
N VAL A 135 16.95 -9.29 5.63
CA VAL A 135 18.00 -10.30 5.47
C VAL A 135 19.26 -9.55 5.05
N ALA A 136 20.16 -9.33 6.00
CA ALA A 136 21.42 -8.61 5.81
C ALA A 136 22.53 -9.58 5.38
N GLY A 137 23.19 -9.27 4.25
CA GLY A 137 24.43 -9.92 3.83
C GLY A 137 25.67 -9.13 4.21
N ARG A 138 26.83 -9.58 3.71
CA ARG A 138 28.17 -9.13 4.14
C ARG A 138 28.56 -7.69 3.81
N GLY A 139 27.90 -7.03 2.85
CA GLY A 139 28.12 -5.60 2.57
C GLY A 139 27.25 -4.67 3.43
N GLY A 140 26.29 -5.22 4.17
CA GLY A 140 25.43 -4.45 5.08
C GLY A 140 26.16 -3.92 6.32
N PRO A 141 25.66 -2.85 6.96
CA PRO A 141 26.28 -2.23 8.14
C PRO A 141 26.17 -3.02 9.44
N LEU A 142 25.40 -4.12 9.47
CA LEU A 142 25.28 -5.02 10.62
C LEU A 142 25.85 -6.41 10.28
N THR A 143 26.13 -7.21 11.31
CA THR A 143 26.47 -8.63 11.15
C THR A 143 25.46 -9.33 10.22
N PRO A 144 25.88 -10.16 9.24
CA PRO A 144 24.95 -10.91 8.42
C PRO A 144 23.95 -11.72 9.25
N GLY A 145 22.68 -11.71 8.85
CA GLY A 145 21.61 -12.29 9.63
C GLY A 145 20.22 -11.88 9.17
N VAL A 146 19.21 -12.39 9.88
CA VAL A 146 17.81 -11.98 9.68
C VAL A 146 17.37 -11.12 10.86
N TYR A 147 16.85 -9.95 10.53
CA TYR A 147 16.40 -8.93 11.46
C TYR A 147 14.93 -8.62 11.24
N HIS A 148 14.16 -8.44 12.31
CA HIS A 148 12.79 -7.93 12.27
C HIS A 148 12.78 -6.44 12.63
N TYR A 149 12.04 -5.60 11.88
CA TYR A 149 11.90 -4.19 12.21
C TYR A 149 10.83 -3.98 13.31
N SER A 150 11.31 -3.75 14.54
CA SER A 150 10.47 -3.41 15.68
C SER A 150 9.93 -1.98 15.54
N THR A 151 8.75 -1.87 14.92
CA THR A 151 8.02 -0.61 14.69
C THR A 151 7.74 0.21 15.95
N ALA A 152 7.61 -0.42 17.12
CA ALA A 152 7.40 0.24 18.42
C ALA A 152 8.64 0.97 18.97
N HIS A 153 9.84 0.53 18.58
CA HIS A 153 11.11 0.97 19.19
C HIS A 153 12.08 1.59 18.17
N HIS A 154 11.67 1.69 16.91
CA HIS A 154 12.53 2.07 15.78
C HIS A 154 13.90 1.37 15.81
N GLY A 155 13.89 0.04 15.72
CA GLY A 155 15.11 -0.77 15.82
C GLY A 155 14.97 -2.14 15.18
N LEU A 156 16.09 -2.81 14.99
CA LEU A 156 16.21 -4.12 14.36
C LEU A 156 16.41 -5.21 15.42
N GLU A 157 15.49 -6.17 15.47
CA GLU A 157 15.52 -7.34 16.35
C GLU A 157 16.20 -8.50 15.62
N ARG A 158 17.40 -8.91 16.05
CA ARG A 158 18.13 -9.99 15.36
C ARG A 158 17.57 -11.35 15.77
N LEU A 159 16.95 -12.03 14.81
CA LEU A 159 16.32 -13.33 15.00
C LEU A 159 17.33 -14.47 14.80
N LEU A 160 18.17 -14.33 13.77
CA LEU A 160 19.19 -15.28 13.35
C LEU A 160 20.45 -14.54 12.88
N ALA A 161 21.61 -15.16 13.04
CA ALA A 161 22.89 -14.66 12.54
C ALA A 161 23.48 -15.67 11.53
N GLY A 162 24.14 -15.16 10.49
CA GLY A 162 24.57 -15.92 9.32
C GLY A 162 24.07 -15.27 8.03
N ASP A 163 24.87 -15.32 6.96
CA ASP A 163 24.44 -14.78 5.66
C ASP A 163 23.47 -15.77 4.98
N LEU A 164 22.22 -15.34 4.81
CA LEU A 164 21.16 -16.09 4.13
C LEU A 164 20.72 -15.41 2.81
N THR A 165 21.53 -14.48 2.28
CA THR A 165 21.18 -13.78 1.04
C THR A 165 21.04 -14.73 -0.16
N ASP A 166 21.83 -15.81 -0.21
CA ASP A 166 21.72 -16.82 -1.27
C ASP A 166 20.39 -17.58 -1.25
N GLU A 167 19.83 -17.85 -0.06
CA GLU A 167 18.53 -18.51 0.06
C GLU A 167 17.39 -17.62 -0.42
N VAL A 168 17.46 -16.31 -0.14
CA VAL A 168 16.50 -15.31 -0.67
C VAL A 168 16.66 -15.16 -2.18
N ARG A 169 17.88 -15.04 -2.71
CA ARG A 169 18.15 -15.04 -4.16
C ARG A 169 17.57 -16.29 -4.83
N ALA A 170 17.74 -17.46 -4.23
CA ALA A 170 17.23 -18.71 -4.78
C ALA A 170 15.69 -18.81 -4.73
N ALA A 171 15.03 -18.21 -3.73
CA ALA A 171 13.56 -18.09 -3.70
C ALA A 171 13.03 -17.06 -4.73
N CYS A 172 13.78 -15.98 -4.99
CA CYS A 172 13.47 -14.98 -6.01
C CYS A 172 13.86 -15.43 -7.43
N GLY A 173 14.70 -16.45 -7.60
CA GLY A 173 15.19 -16.92 -8.89
C GLY A 173 15.80 -15.78 -9.74
N SER A 174 15.52 -15.79 -11.04
CA SER A 174 16.00 -14.81 -12.03
C SER A 174 15.32 -13.42 -11.97
N ALA A 175 14.77 -13.03 -10.81
CA ALA A 175 14.14 -11.71 -10.66
C ALA A 175 15.13 -10.57 -10.97
N THR A 176 14.61 -9.49 -11.58
CA THR A 176 15.38 -8.26 -11.82
C THR A 176 15.92 -7.70 -10.50
N GLY A 177 17.18 -7.23 -10.51
CA GLY A 177 17.86 -6.67 -9.34
C GLY A 177 18.30 -7.66 -8.25
N SER A 178 17.84 -8.92 -8.22
CA SER A 178 18.17 -9.86 -7.14
C SER A 178 19.63 -10.35 -7.17
N GLY A 179 20.23 -10.44 -8.37
CA GLY A 179 21.51 -11.11 -8.60
C GLY A 179 22.74 -10.40 -8.03
N THR A 180 22.67 -9.08 -7.83
CA THR A 180 23.78 -8.26 -7.30
C THR A 180 23.51 -7.64 -5.93
N ALA A 181 22.26 -7.68 -5.46
CA ALA A 181 21.88 -7.18 -4.14
C ALA A 181 22.51 -8.01 -3.01
N ASP A 182 22.94 -7.35 -1.95
CA ASP A 182 23.59 -7.92 -0.75
C ASP A 182 22.76 -7.72 0.53
N GLY A 183 21.54 -7.21 0.41
CA GLY A 183 20.51 -7.26 1.43
C GLY A 183 19.11 -7.36 0.80
N PHE A 184 18.13 -7.85 1.57
CA PHE A 184 16.75 -7.98 1.10
C PHE A 184 15.78 -7.55 2.19
N LEU A 185 14.84 -6.66 1.86
CA LEU A 185 13.65 -6.46 2.68
C LEU A 185 12.58 -7.46 2.25
N VAL A 186 12.01 -8.20 3.21
CA VAL A 186 10.88 -9.09 2.99
C VAL A 186 9.69 -8.53 3.75
N VAL A 187 8.64 -8.19 3.00
CA VAL A 187 7.37 -7.70 3.55
C VAL A 187 6.43 -8.89 3.69
N THR A 188 5.90 -9.06 4.89
CA THR A 188 4.94 -10.12 5.24
C THR A 188 3.62 -9.51 5.70
N VAL A 189 2.55 -10.31 5.73
CA VAL A 189 1.25 -9.95 6.31
C VAL A 189 0.93 -10.90 7.44
N ARG A 190 0.68 -10.39 8.65
CA ARG A 190 0.01 -11.13 9.74
C ARG A 190 -1.50 -11.03 9.55
N PHE A 191 -2.15 -12.09 9.06
CA PHE A 191 -3.56 -12.02 8.66
C PHE A 191 -4.48 -11.64 9.83
N TRP A 192 -4.25 -12.20 11.03
CA TRP A 192 -5.07 -11.92 12.22
C TRP A 192 -5.14 -10.43 12.58
N LYS A 193 -4.06 -9.66 12.36
CA LYS A 193 -4.05 -8.21 12.63
C LYS A 193 -5.14 -7.45 11.86
N ASN A 194 -5.47 -7.89 10.65
CA ASN A 194 -6.48 -7.23 9.81
C ASN A 194 -7.81 -7.99 9.84
N SER A 195 -7.80 -9.32 9.74
CA SER A 195 -9.02 -10.15 9.72
C SER A 195 -9.81 -10.08 11.02
N PHE A 196 -9.16 -9.80 12.16
CA PHE A 196 -9.82 -9.42 13.40
C PHE A 196 -10.92 -8.36 13.19
N LYS A 197 -10.65 -7.33 12.37
CA LYS A 197 -11.59 -6.25 12.05
C LYS A 197 -12.37 -6.47 10.76
N TYR A 198 -11.74 -7.10 9.77
CA TYR A 198 -12.23 -7.14 8.39
C TYR A 198 -12.70 -8.53 7.92
N ASN A 199 -12.85 -9.50 8.81
CA ASN A 199 -13.26 -10.89 8.51
C ASN A 199 -12.57 -11.44 7.23
N SER A 200 -13.33 -12.07 6.34
CA SER A 200 -12.93 -12.51 5.01
C SER A 200 -12.51 -11.38 4.06
N PHE A 201 -13.02 -10.14 4.21
CA PHE A 201 -12.58 -9.01 3.38
C PHE A 201 -11.10 -8.63 3.57
N CYS A 202 -10.47 -9.10 4.65
CA CYS A 202 -9.05 -8.95 4.97
C CYS A 202 -8.10 -9.10 3.76
N TYR A 203 -8.23 -10.14 2.92
CA TYR A 203 -7.22 -10.44 1.90
C TYR A 203 -7.12 -9.36 0.80
N HIS A 204 -8.24 -8.72 0.45
CA HIS A 204 -8.25 -7.53 -0.41
C HIS A 204 -7.54 -6.35 0.27
N VAL A 205 -7.87 -6.09 1.53
CA VAL A 205 -7.30 -4.96 2.31
C VAL A 205 -5.78 -5.10 2.47
N VAL A 206 -5.29 -6.27 2.90
CA VAL A 206 -3.86 -6.46 3.23
C VAL A 206 -2.95 -6.47 2.01
N THR A 207 -3.46 -6.90 0.84
CA THR A 207 -2.70 -6.85 -0.41
C THR A 207 -2.56 -5.41 -0.93
N GLN A 208 -3.56 -4.55 -0.66
CA GLN A 208 -3.47 -3.10 -0.88
C GLN A 208 -2.56 -2.41 0.15
N ASP A 209 -2.57 -2.84 1.42
CA ASP A 209 -1.63 -2.32 2.43
C ASP A 209 -0.16 -2.57 2.02
N VAL A 210 0.15 -3.75 1.47
CA VAL A 210 1.48 -4.03 0.87
C VAL A 210 1.78 -3.05 -0.26
N GLY A 211 0.82 -2.80 -1.15
CA GLY A 211 0.93 -1.81 -2.22
C GLY A 211 1.22 -0.39 -1.71
N ALA A 212 0.50 0.04 -0.68
CA ALA A 212 0.71 1.35 -0.06
C ALA A 212 2.11 1.46 0.56
N LEU A 213 2.63 0.39 1.18
CA LEU A 213 4.01 0.36 1.69
C LEU A 213 5.03 0.49 0.56
N LEU A 214 4.89 -0.29 -0.51
CA LEU A 214 5.81 -0.28 -1.66
C LEU A 214 5.76 1.05 -2.45
N GLY A 215 4.57 1.66 -2.57
CA GLY A 215 4.41 3.02 -3.11
C GLY A 215 5.12 4.06 -2.24
N ASN A 216 4.98 3.99 -0.92
CA ASN A 216 5.67 4.89 0.00
C ASN A 216 7.21 4.71 -0.05
N TRP A 217 7.66 3.46 -0.12
CA TRP A 217 9.09 3.14 -0.27
C TRP A 217 9.68 3.70 -1.56
N GLU A 218 8.94 3.67 -2.68
CA GLU A 218 9.40 4.29 -3.94
C GLU A 218 9.57 5.82 -3.77
N LEU A 219 8.60 6.50 -3.15
CA LEU A 219 8.70 7.94 -2.87
C LEU A 219 9.93 8.28 -1.99
N ILE A 220 10.17 7.51 -0.92
CA ILE A 220 11.32 7.73 -0.04
C ILE A 220 12.63 7.41 -0.76
N ALA A 221 12.70 6.31 -1.53
CA ALA A 221 13.87 5.94 -2.30
C ALA A 221 14.25 7.04 -3.31
N ARG A 222 13.29 7.51 -4.12
CA ARG A 222 13.45 8.66 -5.02
C ARG A 222 13.88 9.92 -4.26
N GLY A 223 13.29 10.17 -3.09
CA GLY A 223 13.68 11.25 -2.18
C GLY A 223 15.14 11.19 -1.70
N THR A 224 15.74 10.00 -1.69
CA THR A 224 17.17 9.78 -1.41
C THR A 224 18.04 9.59 -2.67
N GLY A 225 17.47 9.81 -3.85
CA GLY A 225 18.16 9.65 -5.15
C GLY A 225 18.36 8.20 -5.60
N ARG A 226 17.63 7.24 -5.03
CA ARG A 226 17.68 5.79 -5.33
C ARG A 226 16.44 5.32 -6.08
N ARG A 227 16.52 4.10 -6.61
CA ARG A 227 15.37 3.35 -7.16
C ARG A 227 15.21 2.02 -6.42
N LEU A 228 13.98 1.50 -6.33
CA LEU A 228 13.69 0.15 -5.82
C LEU A 228 13.21 -0.78 -6.92
N THR A 229 13.42 -2.09 -6.72
CA THR A 229 12.78 -3.15 -7.51
C THR A 229 11.89 -3.99 -6.62
N ARG A 230 10.64 -4.20 -7.03
CA ARG A 230 9.62 -4.98 -6.32
C ARG A 230 9.59 -6.40 -6.89
N VAL A 231 10.14 -7.37 -6.16
CA VAL A 231 9.99 -8.79 -6.50
C VAL A 231 8.69 -9.29 -5.89
N LEU A 232 7.68 -9.49 -6.73
CA LEU A 232 6.33 -9.95 -6.37
C LEU A 232 6.13 -11.44 -6.69
N TRP A 233 6.98 -12.01 -7.55
CA TRP A 233 6.97 -13.43 -7.88
C TRP A 233 8.17 -14.14 -7.26
N PHE A 234 7.92 -15.06 -6.33
CA PHE A 234 8.96 -15.82 -5.61
C PHE A 234 8.36 -17.12 -5.04
N ASP A 235 9.21 -18.00 -4.52
CA ASP A 235 8.78 -19.19 -3.77
C ASP A 235 8.38 -18.80 -2.33
N ASP A 236 7.09 -18.50 -2.13
CA ASP A 236 6.50 -18.12 -0.84
C ASP A 236 6.86 -19.13 0.26
N GLU A 237 6.77 -20.43 -0.04
CA GLU A 237 7.00 -21.49 0.95
C GLU A 237 8.48 -21.55 1.39
N ARG A 238 9.42 -21.28 0.48
CA ARG A 238 10.85 -21.17 0.84
C ARG A 238 11.12 -19.95 1.72
N LEU A 239 10.53 -18.79 1.41
CA LEU A 239 10.71 -17.60 2.25
C LEU A 239 10.01 -17.72 3.61
N ASN A 240 8.78 -18.25 3.65
CA ASN A 240 8.05 -18.45 4.90
C ASN A 240 8.78 -19.45 5.82
N ARG A 241 9.30 -20.57 5.28
CA ARG A 241 10.16 -21.50 6.04
C ARG A 241 11.43 -20.81 6.54
N LEU A 242 12.15 -20.06 5.69
CA LEU A 242 13.35 -19.32 6.09
C LEU A 242 13.07 -18.35 7.25
N LEU A 243 11.91 -17.68 7.22
CA LEU A 243 11.47 -16.74 8.25
C LEU A 243 10.81 -17.42 9.48
N GLY A 244 10.62 -18.74 9.46
CA GLY A 244 9.99 -19.51 10.55
C GLY A 244 8.49 -19.24 10.71
N LEU A 245 7.78 -18.92 9.62
CA LEU A 245 6.40 -18.44 9.65
C LEU A 245 5.38 -19.55 9.37
N PRO A 246 4.36 -19.76 10.24
CA PRO A 246 3.16 -20.50 9.89
C PRO A 246 2.45 -19.74 8.76
N SER A 247 2.45 -20.32 7.55
CA SER A 247 2.13 -19.56 6.33
C SER A 247 0.68 -19.09 6.25
N ASP A 248 -0.22 -19.79 6.94
CA ASP A 248 -1.64 -19.43 7.09
C ASP A 248 -1.89 -18.31 8.12
N GLU A 249 -0.96 -18.05 9.03
CA GLU A 249 -1.02 -16.93 9.98
C GLU A 249 -0.21 -15.70 9.49
N GLU A 250 0.98 -15.93 8.94
CA GLU A 250 1.90 -14.91 8.44
C GLU A 250 2.65 -15.40 7.19
N SER A 251 2.56 -14.63 6.09
CA SER A 251 3.24 -14.98 4.82
C SER A 251 3.95 -13.78 4.20
N ALA A 252 5.08 -14.02 3.53
CA ALA A 252 5.71 -13.08 2.63
C ALA A 252 4.81 -12.74 1.44
N LEU A 253 4.74 -11.46 1.07
CA LEU A 253 3.97 -10.94 -0.06
C LEU A 253 4.81 -10.08 -1.02
N ALA A 254 5.96 -9.54 -0.59
CA ALA A 254 6.90 -8.83 -1.46
C ALA A 254 8.34 -8.96 -0.95
N VAL A 255 9.29 -8.95 -1.88
CA VAL A 255 10.73 -8.82 -1.58
C VAL A 255 11.29 -7.61 -2.31
N VAL A 256 12.13 -6.82 -1.64
CA VAL A 256 12.81 -5.65 -2.20
C VAL A 256 14.32 -5.82 -2.00
N PRO A 257 15.08 -6.11 -3.08
CA PRO A 257 16.54 -6.19 -3.04
C PRO A 257 17.16 -4.82 -2.75
N LEU A 258 18.21 -4.80 -1.94
CA LEU A 258 18.99 -3.62 -1.56
C LEU A 258 20.50 -3.90 -1.79
N SER A 259 21.24 -2.86 -2.18
CA SER A 259 22.70 -2.90 -2.37
C SER A 259 23.38 -1.95 -1.37
N PHE A 260 24.13 -2.49 -0.41
CA PHE A 260 24.90 -1.77 0.61
C PHE A 260 26.39 -1.69 0.26
N GLY A 261 26.93 -2.69 -0.44
CA GLY A 261 28.30 -2.73 -0.96
C GLY A 261 28.38 -2.94 -2.48
N PRO A 262 29.61 -2.93 -3.05
CA PRO A 262 29.83 -3.38 -4.42
C PRO A 262 29.45 -4.88 -4.55
N PRO A 263 29.09 -5.37 -5.76
CA PRO A 263 28.70 -6.76 -5.96
C PRO A 263 29.83 -7.72 -5.53
N ALA A 264 29.67 -8.35 -4.36
CA ALA A 264 30.65 -9.30 -3.87
C ALA A 264 30.61 -10.57 -4.74
N GLY A 265 31.79 -11.08 -5.11
CA GLY A 265 31.90 -12.38 -5.77
C GLY A 265 31.24 -13.46 -4.92
N ARG A 266 30.55 -14.42 -5.57
CA ARG A 266 29.88 -15.54 -4.91
C ARG A 266 30.87 -16.33 -4.05
N ALA A 267 30.92 -16.05 -2.76
CA ALA A 267 31.58 -16.91 -1.80
C ALA A 267 30.79 -18.24 -1.76
N SER A 268 31.50 -19.37 -1.70
CA SER A 268 30.88 -20.64 -1.35
C SER A 268 30.33 -20.51 0.07
N SER A 269 29.02 -20.29 0.19
CA SER A 269 28.33 -20.27 1.47
C SER A 269 28.33 -21.71 2.01
N SER A 270 28.93 -21.90 3.19
CA SER A 270 28.77 -23.14 3.96
C SER A 270 27.28 -23.30 4.25
N VAL A 271 26.63 -24.19 3.51
CA VAL A 271 25.18 -24.15 3.37
C VAL A 271 24.50 -24.41 4.72
N HIS A 272 23.89 -23.38 5.31
CA HIS A 272 22.99 -23.52 6.47
C HIS A 272 21.63 -24.09 6.02
N ARG A 273 21.66 -25.27 5.39
CA ARG A 273 20.48 -26.07 5.03
C ARG A 273 19.66 -26.35 6.28
N GLY A 274 18.55 -25.65 6.45
CA GLY A 274 17.59 -25.88 7.53
C GLY A 274 17.77 -25.03 8.80
N ALA A 275 18.53 -23.92 8.76
CA ALA A 275 18.49 -22.95 9.86
C ALA A 275 17.15 -22.17 9.85
N LEU A 276 16.17 -22.67 10.60
CA LEU A 276 14.85 -22.04 10.76
C LEU A 276 14.88 -20.99 11.88
N ILE A 277 14.08 -19.93 11.72
CA ILE A 277 13.88 -18.94 12.78
C ILE A 277 12.84 -19.45 13.77
N ASP A 278 13.29 -20.12 14.83
CA ASP A 278 12.46 -20.46 15.98
C ASP A 278 12.61 -19.39 17.07
N ARG A 279 11.78 -18.34 16.99
CA ARG A 279 11.75 -17.22 17.93
C ARG A 279 10.31 -16.89 18.30
N PRO A 280 9.88 -17.02 19.56
CA PRO A 280 8.53 -16.64 19.95
C PRO A 280 8.33 -15.13 19.83
N SER A 281 7.20 -14.72 19.25
CA SER A 281 6.75 -13.34 19.23
C SER A 281 5.54 -13.13 20.13
N PHE A 282 5.47 -11.98 20.79
CA PHE A 282 4.33 -11.62 21.63
C PHE A 282 3.07 -11.39 20.80
N GLU A 283 1.98 -12.03 21.22
CA GLU A 283 0.61 -11.73 20.78
C GLU A 283 -0.23 -11.32 22.00
N ARG A 284 -1.11 -10.33 21.81
CA ARG A 284 -2.03 -9.84 22.85
C ARG A 284 -3.31 -10.67 22.89
N SER A 285 -3.83 -11.07 21.73
CA SER A 285 -5.07 -11.84 21.66
C SER A 285 -4.92 -13.19 22.37
N ALA A 286 -5.82 -13.48 23.30
CA ALA A 286 -6.01 -14.79 23.89
C ALA A 286 -6.59 -15.79 22.87
N ARG A 287 -7.31 -15.31 21.84
CA ARG A 287 -7.85 -16.14 20.75
C ARG A 287 -7.59 -15.52 19.38
N THR A 288 -6.81 -16.20 18.56
CA THR A 288 -6.72 -15.91 17.12
C THR A 288 -7.86 -16.62 16.37
N ARG A 289 -8.23 -16.12 15.18
CA ARG A 289 -9.17 -16.81 14.28
C ARG A 289 -8.72 -16.71 12.84
N THR A 290 -8.83 -17.83 12.13
CA THR A 290 -8.70 -17.91 10.68
C THR A 290 -10.10 -17.85 10.05
N PHE A 291 -10.23 -17.16 8.92
CA PHE A 291 -11.48 -17.05 8.17
C PHE A 291 -11.37 -17.89 6.90
N GLU A 292 -12.40 -18.67 6.59
CA GLU A 292 -12.37 -19.69 5.54
C GLU A 292 -11.97 -19.12 4.18
N GLN A 293 -12.63 -18.06 3.71
CA GLN A 293 -12.31 -17.43 2.43
C GLN A 293 -10.87 -16.87 2.38
N VAL A 294 -10.34 -16.37 3.50
CA VAL A 294 -8.94 -15.90 3.60
C VAL A 294 -7.97 -17.08 3.52
N ALA A 295 -8.26 -18.19 4.17
CA ALA A 295 -7.46 -19.41 4.05
C ALA A 295 -7.51 -19.96 2.62
N GLN A 296 -8.69 -20.08 2.02
CA GLN A 296 -8.88 -20.57 0.66
C GLN A 296 -8.12 -19.73 -0.38
N VAL A 297 -8.33 -18.41 -0.41
CA VAL A 297 -7.66 -17.50 -1.36
C VAL A 297 -6.14 -17.47 -1.13
N HIS A 298 -5.68 -17.60 0.12
CA HIS A 298 -4.26 -17.62 0.42
C HIS A 298 -3.59 -18.93 -0.02
N GLN A 299 -4.18 -20.08 0.35
CA GLN A 299 -3.67 -21.41 -0.03
C GLN A 299 -3.74 -21.64 -1.54
N ALA A 300 -4.75 -21.11 -2.22
CA ALA A 300 -4.80 -21.12 -3.69
C ALA A 300 -3.57 -20.46 -4.32
N VAL A 301 -3.07 -19.37 -3.74
CA VAL A 301 -1.82 -18.70 -4.18
C VAL A 301 -0.57 -19.50 -3.81
N LEU A 302 -0.48 -20.03 -2.58
CA LEU A 302 0.69 -20.82 -2.17
C LEU A 302 0.85 -22.13 -2.97
N ALA A 303 -0.27 -22.73 -3.37
CA ALA A 303 -0.30 -23.96 -4.16
C ALA A 303 -0.06 -23.73 -5.66
N ASP A 304 -0.16 -22.49 -6.15
CA ASP A 304 -0.02 -22.13 -7.56
C ASP A 304 1.46 -21.99 -7.96
N ARG A 305 2.06 -23.11 -8.35
CA ARG A 305 3.46 -23.22 -8.76
C ARG A 305 3.71 -22.94 -10.25
N ARG A 306 2.89 -22.08 -10.89
CA ARG A 306 3.13 -21.68 -12.29
C ARG A 306 4.41 -20.84 -12.42
N GLU A 307 5.02 -20.89 -13.60
CA GLU A 307 6.23 -20.11 -13.89
C GLU A 307 5.98 -18.60 -13.84
N ARG A 308 7.04 -17.82 -13.59
CA ARG A 308 6.95 -16.35 -13.59
C ARG A 308 6.55 -15.85 -14.99
N PRO A 309 5.44 -15.11 -15.12
CA PRO A 309 5.08 -14.44 -16.36
C PRO A 309 6.17 -13.44 -16.79
N ALA A 310 6.48 -13.37 -18.09
CA ALA A 310 7.39 -12.35 -18.61
C ALA A 310 6.83 -10.93 -18.32
N PRO A 311 7.66 -9.93 -17.93
CA PRO A 311 7.17 -8.57 -17.64
C PRO A 311 6.31 -7.97 -18.75
N ALA A 312 6.67 -8.20 -20.02
CA ALA A 312 5.94 -7.70 -21.18
C ALA A 312 4.45 -8.14 -21.24
N THR A 313 4.06 -9.20 -20.52
CA THR A 313 2.65 -9.62 -20.38
C THR A 313 1.79 -8.52 -19.76
N ALA A 314 2.34 -7.70 -18.85
CA ALA A 314 1.63 -6.58 -18.23
C ALA A 314 1.00 -5.61 -19.24
N ARG A 315 1.62 -5.44 -20.42
CA ARG A 315 1.12 -4.53 -21.47
C ARG A 315 -0.26 -4.90 -22.00
N ARG A 316 -0.70 -6.16 -21.83
CA ARG A 316 -2.05 -6.64 -22.21
C ARG A 316 -3.09 -6.42 -21.11
N LEU A 317 -2.65 -6.15 -19.90
CA LEU A 317 -3.47 -5.96 -18.70
C LEU A 317 -3.81 -4.49 -18.43
N VAL A 318 -3.11 -3.58 -19.10
CA VAL A 318 -3.38 -2.14 -19.03
C VAL A 318 -4.88 -1.89 -19.30
N PRO A 319 -5.56 -1.15 -18.41
CA PRO A 319 -6.90 -0.63 -18.62
C PRO A 319 -7.05 0.10 -19.94
N LEU A 320 -8.11 -0.22 -20.68
CA LEU A 320 -8.30 0.30 -22.04
C LEU A 320 -8.58 1.82 -22.00
N PRO A 321 -8.12 2.58 -23.00
CA PRO A 321 -8.55 3.97 -23.15
C PRO A 321 -10.06 4.03 -23.40
N ARG A 322 -10.69 5.14 -23.02
CA ARG A 322 -12.01 5.51 -23.52
C ARG A 322 -11.82 6.71 -24.43
N ASP A 323 -12.04 6.53 -25.72
CA ASP A 323 -11.85 7.61 -26.71
C ASP A 323 -13.09 8.52 -26.81
N GLU A 324 -14.24 8.04 -26.32
CA GLU A 324 -15.51 8.76 -26.28
C GLU A 324 -15.60 9.76 -25.12
N GLY A 325 -16.38 10.83 -25.32
CA GLY A 325 -16.68 11.84 -24.31
C GLY A 325 -15.99 13.19 -24.54
N GLU A 326 -16.52 14.24 -23.91
CA GLU A 326 -15.92 15.58 -23.98
C GLU A 326 -14.59 15.62 -23.21
N GLU A 327 -13.54 16.14 -23.84
CA GLU A 327 -12.23 16.35 -23.23
C GLU A 327 -12.18 17.65 -22.41
N VAL A 328 -11.61 17.57 -21.22
CA VAL A 328 -11.25 18.73 -20.37
C VAL A 328 -9.75 18.64 -20.10
N ALA A 329 -8.97 19.51 -20.75
CA ALA A 329 -7.55 19.65 -20.46
C ALA A 329 -7.33 20.14 -19.02
N LEU A 330 -6.35 19.56 -18.32
CA LEU A 330 -6.02 19.98 -16.96
C LEU A 330 -4.88 21.01 -16.95
N PRO A 331 -4.91 21.98 -16.03
CA PRO A 331 -3.75 22.83 -15.76
C PRO A 331 -2.60 21.98 -15.20
N GLY A 332 -1.36 22.37 -15.52
CA GLY A 332 -0.17 21.65 -15.05
C GLY A 332 -0.08 21.58 -13.51
N PRO A 333 0.63 20.56 -12.96
CA PRO A 333 0.78 20.42 -11.51
C PRO A 333 1.37 21.65 -10.82
N LEU A 334 0.84 22.00 -9.65
CA LEU A 334 1.23 23.17 -8.86
C LEU A 334 2.58 22.98 -8.12
N THR A 335 3.65 22.70 -8.85
CA THR A 335 4.99 22.34 -8.32
C THR A 335 5.48 23.30 -7.25
N ASP A 336 5.25 24.60 -7.43
CA ASP A 336 5.72 25.66 -6.53
C ASP A 336 5.07 25.59 -5.13
N ARG A 337 3.90 24.93 -5.01
CA ARG A 337 3.23 24.66 -3.73
C ARG A 337 3.73 23.39 -3.04
N LEU A 338 4.56 22.57 -3.69
CA LEU A 338 5.07 21.28 -3.20
C LEU A 338 6.56 21.32 -2.82
N GLY A 339 7.05 22.48 -2.37
CA GLY A 339 8.46 22.69 -1.98
C GLY A 339 8.91 22.05 -0.66
N ARG A 340 8.01 21.40 0.11
CA ARG A 340 8.42 20.59 1.28
C ARG A 340 9.15 19.34 0.83
N ASP A 341 10.08 18.83 1.63
CA ASP A 341 10.67 17.52 1.36
C ASP A 341 9.66 16.39 1.56
N ILE A 342 9.91 15.25 0.91
CA ILE A 342 9.00 14.09 0.99
C ILE A 342 8.92 13.52 2.43
N GLY A 343 9.97 13.64 3.24
CA GLY A 343 10.00 13.19 4.62
C GLY A 343 9.12 14.05 5.55
N GLU A 344 9.17 15.38 5.44
CA GLU A 344 8.22 16.26 6.14
C GLU A 344 6.78 15.98 5.66
N THR A 345 6.58 15.85 4.34
CA THR A 345 5.28 15.56 3.74
C THR A 345 4.66 14.28 4.29
N LEU A 346 5.44 13.20 4.43
CA LEU A 346 4.96 11.93 5.00
C LEU A 346 4.66 11.99 6.50
N ARG A 347 5.32 12.88 7.26
CA ARG A 347 4.99 13.16 8.68
C ARG A 347 3.73 14.02 8.82
N LEU A 348 3.42 14.85 7.84
CA LEU A 348 2.19 15.65 7.77
C LEU A 348 1.00 14.83 7.21
N ARG A 349 1.27 13.76 6.44
CA ARG A 349 0.24 12.93 5.81
C ARG A 349 -0.66 12.26 6.83
N ARG A 350 -1.92 12.70 6.85
CA ARG A 350 -3.00 12.20 7.71
C ARG A 350 -4.22 11.78 6.91
N THR A 351 -5.15 11.09 7.57
CA THR A 351 -6.42 10.66 6.98
C THR A 351 -7.56 11.46 7.59
N SER A 352 -8.39 12.08 6.75
CA SER A 352 -9.33 13.14 7.14
C SER A 352 -10.53 12.67 7.99
N PHE A 353 -11.06 11.47 7.77
CA PHE A 353 -12.12 10.87 8.61
C PHE A 353 -13.29 11.81 8.93
N GLY A 354 -13.94 12.33 7.88
CA GLY A 354 -15.11 13.20 7.99
C GLY A 354 -14.82 14.68 8.33
N SER A 355 -13.55 15.10 8.36
CA SER A 355 -13.15 16.50 8.59
C SER A 355 -13.45 17.47 7.42
N PHE A 356 -13.92 16.97 6.28
CA PHE A 356 -14.14 17.77 5.07
C PHE A 356 -15.18 18.88 5.28
N THR A 357 -15.04 19.97 4.51
CA THR A 357 -15.99 21.08 4.47
C THR A 357 -16.25 21.57 3.04
N ARG A 358 -17.53 21.83 2.74
CA ARG A 358 -17.96 22.52 1.51
C ARG A 358 -17.63 24.01 1.47
N SER A 359 -17.28 24.63 2.61
CA SER A 359 -17.08 26.09 2.71
C SER A 359 -15.84 26.58 1.97
N ARG A 360 -14.86 25.69 1.77
CA ARG A 360 -13.67 25.93 0.93
C ARG A 360 -13.68 24.92 -0.22
N PRO A 361 -13.98 25.33 -1.46
CA PRO A 361 -14.07 24.40 -2.58
C PRO A 361 -12.69 23.84 -2.95
N LEU A 362 -12.67 22.63 -3.51
CA LEU A 362 -11.49 22.08 -4.17
C LEU A 362 -11.37 22.70 -5.57
N HIS A 363 -10.20 23.18 -5.97
CA HIS A 363 -10.02 23.76 -7.30
C HIS A 363 -9.48 22.75 -8.33
N LEU A 364 -9.67 23.03 -9.62
CA LEU A 364 -9.24 22.13 -10.71
C LEU A 364 -7.72 21.95 -10.77
N ASP A 365 -6.94 22.97 -10.44
CA ASP A 365 -5.47 22.92 -10.36
C ASP A 365 -4.97 22.07 -9.20
N GLU A 366 -5.60 22.20 -8.04
CA GLU A 366 -5.40 21.33 -6.88
C GLU A 366 -5.73 19.87 -7.21
N LEU A 367 -6.85 19.62 -7.89
CA LEU A 367 -7.25 18.29 -8.31
C LEU A 367 -6.31 17.70 -9.38
N ALA A 368 -5.93 18.48 -10.40
CA ALA A 368 -5.00 18.08 -11.45
C ALA A 368 -3.65 17.64 -10.86
N THR A 369 -3.15 18.41 -9.89
CA THR A 369 -1.91 18.10 -9.17
C THR A 369 -2.02 16.78 -8.40
N VAL A 370 -3.15 16.50 -7.75
CA VAL A 370 -3.37 15.20 -7.07
C VAL A 370 -3.53 14.05 -8.08
N LEU A 371 -4.19 14.25 -9.22
CA LEU A 371 -4.32 13.23 -10.28
C LEU A 371 -2.95 12.84 -10.86
N ALA A 372 -2.12 13.82 -11.22
CA ALA A 372 -0.74 13.60 -11.65
C ALA A 372 0.10 12.92 -10.55
N GLY A 373 -0.07 13.33 -9.29
CA GLY A 373 0.62 12.73 -8.15
C GLY A 373 0.19 11.28 -7.91
N THR A 374 -1.09 10.96 -8.11
CA THR A 374 -1.64 9.61 -7.95
C THR A 374 -0.97 8.63 -8.91
N VAL A 375 -0.92 8.95 -10.21
CA VAL A 375 -0.35 8.05 -11.23
C VAL A 375 1.17 7.86 -11.12
N SER A 376 1.87 8.67 -10.31
CA SER A 376 3.27 8.37 -9.94
C SER A 376 3.42 7.01 -9.24
N GLY A 377 2.35 6.45 -8.66
CA GLY A 377 2.32 5.12 -8.05
C GLY A 377 2.54 3.96 -9.06
N GLN A 378 2.36 4.23 -10.36
CA GLN A 378 2.62 3.30 -11.46
C GLN A 378 4.10 3.28 -11.89
N ARG A 379 4.90 4.29 -11.50
CA ARG A 379 6.32 4.40 -11.87
C ARG A 379 7.21 3.58 -10.92
N TYR A 380 7.33 2.27 -11.14
CA TYR A 380 8.15 1.37 -10.32
C TYR A 380 8.81 0.25 -11.14
N ALA A 381 9.94 -0.29 -10.68
CA ALA A 381 10.49 -1.53 -11.24
C ALA A 381 9.88 -2.76 -10.56
N SER A 382 9.58 -3.80 -11.33
CA SER A 382 9.19 -5.11 -10.81
C SER A 382 9.74 -6.26 -11.65
N ASP A 383 9.66 -7.48 -11.13
CA ASP A 383 10.01 -8.72 -11.83
C ASP A 383 8.89 -9.22 -12.75
N VAL A 384 7.66 -8.69 -12.64
CA VAL A 384 6.49 -9.08 -13.45
C VAL A 384 5.74 -7.91 -14.11
N VAL A 385 6.03 -6.67 -13.73
CA VAL A 385 5.49 -5.45 -14.37
C VAL A 385 6.67 -4.56 -14.80
N PRO A 386 6.74 -4.12 -16.06
CA PRO A 386 7.76 -3.21 -16.52
C PRO A 386 7.40 -1.77 -16.12
N ASP A 387 8.39 -0.90 -16.08
CA ASP A 387 8.30 0.45 -15.52
C ASP A 387 7.65 1.49 -16.44
N ASP A 388 7.27 1.08 -17.64
CA ASP A 388 6.62 1.89 -18.67
C ASP A 388 5.09 1.72 -18.73
N VAL A 389 4.48 0.87 -17.88
CA VAL A 389 3.03 0.64 -17.85
C VAL A 389 2.44 0.54 -16.45
N GLY A 390 1.18 0.97 -16.30
CA GLY A 390 0.36 0.70 -15.12
C GLY A 390 -0.69 -0.38 -15.39
N LEU A 391 -0.91 -1.27 -14.42
CA LEU A 391 -2.03 -2.22 -14.39
C LEU A 391 -3.37 -1.56 -13.99
N THR A 392 -3.34 -0.31 -13.55
CA THR A 392 -4.49 0.41 -12.98
C THR A 392 -4.98 1.59 -13.82
N GLY A 393 -6.28 1.86 -13.71
CA GLY A 393 -6.95 3.01 -14.29
C GLY A 393 -7.39 3.98 -13.20
N LEU A 394 -7.61 5.24 -13.55
CA LEU A 394 -8.03 6.27 -12.61
C LEU A 394 -9.29 6.98 -13.11
N TYR A 395 -10.40 6.77 -12.41
CA TYR A 395 -11.62 7.53 -12.59
C TYR A 395 -11.75 8.63 -11.53
N LEU A 396 -12.47 9.67 -11.90
CA LEU A 396 -12.78 10.82 -11.07
C LEU A 396 -14.29 10.99 -11.03
N LEU A 397 -14.86 10.94 -9.83
CA LEU A 397 -16.22 11.34 -9.51
C LEU A 397 -16.16 12.78 -8.96
N ALA A 398 -16.25 13.75 -9.86
CA ALA A 398 -16.20 15.17 -9.54
C ALA A 398 -17.53 15.63 -8.93
N ASN A 399 -17.53 15.96 -7.65
CA ASN A 399 -18.74 16.37 -6.94
C ASN A 399 -18.87 17.90 -6.92
N ARG A 400 -17.86 18.59 -6.38
CA ARG A 400 -17.84 20.05 -6.16
C ARG A 400 -16.42 20.59 -6.35
N VAL A 401 -16.02 20.73 -7.61
CA VAL A 401 -14.69 21.18 -8.04
C VAL A 401 -14.81 22.51 -8.78
N THR A 402 -14.17 23.57 -8.28
CA THR A 402 -14.14 24.87 -8.96
C THR A 402 -13.40 24.74 -10.28
N GLY A 403 -14.08 25.03 -11.39
CA GLY A 403 -13.53 24.92 -12.76
C GLY A 403 -13.87 23.62 -13.48
N LEU A 404 -14.57 22.67 -12.86
CA LEU A 404 -14.98 21.40 -13.48
C LEU A 404 -16.45 21.08 -13.17
N PRO A 405 -17.31 20.82 -14.18
CA PRO A 405 -18.69 20.39 -13.94
C PRO A 405 -18.77 19.11 -13.10
N SER A 406 -19.86 18.93 -12.36
CA SER A 406 -20.08 17.67 -11.63
C SER A 406 -20.40 16.54 -12.61
N GLY A 407 -19.75 15.39 -12.40
CA GLY A 407 -19.87 14.22 -13.26
C GLY A 407 -18.77 13.20 -13.02
N THR A 408 -18.86 12.07 -13.73
CA THR A 408 -17.82 11.05 -13.76
C THR A 408 -16.92 11.22 -14.98
N TYR A 409 -15.62 11.05 -14.78
CA TYR A 409 -14.57 11.29 -15.77
C TYR A 409 -13.53 10.15 -15.70
N ARG A 410 -12.94 9.79 -16.83
CA ARG A 410 -11.70 9.01 -16.90
C ARG A 410 -10.52 9.96 -16.98
N TYR A 411 -9.48 9.74 -16.18
CA TYR A 411 -8.22 10.47 -16.30
C TYR A 411 -7.32 9.79 -17.33
N ASP A 412 -6.80 10.61 -18.26
CA ASP A 412 -5.78 10.27 -19.24
C ASP A 412 -4.45 10.86 -18.75
N ALA A 413 -3.54 9.99 -18.32
CA ALA A 413 -2.28 10.36 -17.70
C ALA A 413 -1.19 10.74 -18.70
N HIS A 414 -1.27 10.30 -19.97
CA HIS A 414 -0.32 10.66 -21.01
C HIS A 414 -0.51 12.13 -21.40
N GLU A 415 -1.76 12.56 -21.50
CA GLU A 415 -2.13 13.85 -22.10
C GLU A 415 -2.67 14.84 -21.06
N HIS A 416 -2.59 14.46 -19.79
CA HIS A 416 -3.02 15.23 -18.63
C HIS A 416 -4.41 15.86 -18.80
N ARG A 417 -5.41 15.03 -19.09
CA ARG A 417 -6.79 15.46 -19.36
C ARG A 417 -7.82 14.54 -18.73
N LEU A 418 -9.04 15.04 -18.61
CA LEU A 418 -10.22 14.27 -18.23
C LEU A 418 -11.10 14.03 -19.46
N ARG A 419 -11.61 12.81 -19.62
CA ARG A 419 -12.65 12.46 -20.60
C ARG A 419 -13.96 12.22 -19.87
N ALA A 420 -15.02 12.95 -20.22
CA ALA A 420 -16.31 12.87 -19.55
C ALA A 420 -17.02 11.53 -19.84
N VAL A 421 -17.39 10.79 -18.79
CA VAL A 421 -18.10 9.51 -18.88
C VAL A 421 -19.61 9.71 -18.70
N ARG A 422 -20.05 10.31 -17.59
CA ARG A 422 -21.46 10.68 -17.36
C ARG A 422 -21.56 12.03 -16.63
N ARG A 423 -22.21 13.03 -17.23
CA ARG A 423 -22.51 14.32 -16.57
C ARG A 423 -23.81 14.23 -15.77
N THR A 424 -23.69 13.89 -14.48
CA THR A 424 -24.83 13.88 -13.55
C THR A 424 -24.40 14.39 -12.17
N SER A 425 -25.34 14.92 -11.38
CA SER A 425 -25.09 15.26 -9.97
C SER A 425 -24.75 14.01 -9.17
N LEU A 426 -23.65 14.07 -8.41
CA LEU A 426 -23.10 12.90 -7.70
C LEU A 426 -23.31 12.91 -6.18
N ALA A 427 -23.53 14.06 -5.54
CA ALA A 427 -23.52 14.18 -4.07
C ALA A 427 -24.41 13.14 -3.36
N GLU A 428 -25.69 13.06 -3.73
CA GLU A 428 -26.64 12.13 -3.13
C GLU A 428 -26.34 10.67 -3.50
N LYS A 429 -25.95 10.41 -4.75
CA LYS A 429 -25.60 9.05 -5.23
C LYS A 429 -24.39 8.50 -4.48
N LEU A 430 -23.34 9.32 -4.32
CA LEU A 430 -22.15 8.97 -3.53
C LEU A 430 -22.51 8.69 -2.07
N GLN A 431 -23.37 9.51 -1.46
CA GLN A 431 -23.78 9.30 -0.07
C GLN A 431 -24.64 8.05 0.11
N ARG A 432 -25.51 7.71 -0.84
CA ARG A 432 -26.29 6.46 -0.85
C ARG A 432 -25.43 5.23 -1.09
N ALA A 433 -24.39 5.33 -1.92
CA ALA A 433 -23.45 4.24 -2.20
C ALA A 433 -22.43 4.03 -1.07
N TYR A 434 -22.24 4.99 -0.15
CA TYR A 434 -21.29 4.89 0.95
C TYR A 434 -21.98 4.41 2.24
N TYR A 435 -21.71 3.17 2.65
CA TYR A 435 -22.44 2.50 3.73
C TYR A 435 -21.88 2.77 5.15
N LEU A 436 -20.84 3.60 5.28
CA LEU A 436 -20.26 3.99 6.58
C LEU A 436 -20.64 5.43 6.97
N SER A 437 -20.82 5.68 8.27
CA SER A 437 -21.21 7.00 8.81
C SER A 437 -20.04 7.95 9.11
N ASN A 438 -18.79 7.55 8.82
CA ASN A 438 -17.58 8.30 9.17
C ASN A 438 -17.18 9.38 8.14
N TYR A 439 -17.92 9.53 7.04
CA TYR A 439 -17.79 10.64 6.08
C TYR A 439 -19.16 11.13 5.62
N ASN A 440 -19.29 12.45 5.46
CA ASN A 440 -20.38 13.07 4.72
C ASN A 440 -19.90 13.37 3.30
N LEU A 441 -20.41 12.65 2.31
CA LEU A 441 -19.97 12.69 0.92
C LEU A 441 -20.40 13.98 0.21
N GLU A 442 -21.38 14.72 0.74
CA GLU A 442 -21.69 16.06 0.26
C GLU A 442 -20.59 17.08 0.57
N GLN A 443 -19.78 16.86 1.61
CA GLN A 443 -18.65 17.73 1.93
C GLN A 443 -17.39 17.40 1.12
N VAL A 444 -17.38 16.27 0.40
CA VAL A 444 -16.24 15.82 -0.41
C VAL A 444 -16.26 16.54 -1.76
N GLY A 445 -15.12 17.09 -2.18
CA GLY A 445 -14.97 17.79 -3.45
C GLY A 445 -14.88 16.83 -4.64
N ALA A 446 -14.11 15.75 -4.48
CA ALA A 446 -13.93 14.71 -5.50
C ALA A 446 -13.70 13.34 -4.86
N VAL A 447 -14.08 12.27 -5.57
CA VAL A 447 -13.67 10.90 -5.25
C VAL A 447 -12.86 10.35 -6.42
N LEU A 448 -11.62 9.94 -6.16
CA LEU A 448 -10.87 9.13 -7.10
C LEU A 448 -11.31 7.67 -6.95
N ALA A 449 -11.52 6.97 -8.05
CA ALA A 449 -11.79 5.54 -8.06
C ALA A 449 -10.70 4.84 -8.87
N ILE A 450 -9.87 4.05 -8.19
CA ILE A 450 -8.77 3.30 -8.81
C ILE A 450 -9.34 1.98 -9.31
N SER A 451 -9.13 1.69 -10.59
CA SER A 451 -9.68 0.54 -11.30
C SER A 451 -8.59 -0.40 -11.80
N GLY A 452 -8.98 -1.64 -12.16
CA GLY A 452 -8.07 -2.63 -12.72
C GLY A 452 -8.80 -3.76 -13.43
N ARG A 453 -8.13 -4.36 -14.42
CA ARG A 453 -8.64 -5.43 -15.29
C ARG A 453 -8.41 -6.81 -14.67
N TRP A 454 -9.34 -7.24 -13.84
CA TRP A 454 -9.08 -8.26 -12.83
C TRP A 454 -9.15 -9.70 -13.38
N ARG A 455 -10.08 -10.01 -14.28
CA ARG A 455 -10.20 -11.33 -14.91
C ARG A 455 -9.02 -11.58 -15.84
N SER A 456 -8.68 -10.61 -16.70
CA SER A 456 -7.47 -10.71 -17.55
C SER A 456 -6.18 -10.79 -16.72
N THR A 457 -6.12 -10.13 -15.55
CA THR A 457 -4.97 -10.30 -14.64
C THR A 457 -4.91 -11.70 -14.04
N LEU A 458 -6.03 -12.28 -13.60
CA LEU A 458 -6.08 -13.66 -13.10
C LEU A 458 -5.80 -14.70 -14.20
N GLU A 459 -6.19 -14.43 -15.44
CA GLU A 459 -5.85 -15.26 -16.60
C GLU A 459 -4.33 -15.27 -16.85
N ALA A 460 -3.71 -14.08 -16.93
CA ALA A 460 -2.29 -13.93 -17.24
C ALA A 460 -1.34 -14.30 -16.09
N TYR A 461 -1.69 -13.96 -14.85
CA TYR A 461 -0.83 -14.10 -13.66
C TYR A 461 -1.36 -15.13 -12.64
N GLY A 462 -2.49 -15.79 -12.92
CA GLY A 462 -3.06 -16.77 -12.02
C GLY A 462 -3.60 -16.19 -10.72
N SER A 463 -3.73 -17.08 -9.73
CA SER A 463 -4.12 -16.75 -8.36
C SER A 463 -3.30 -15.59 -7.76
N ARG A 464 -1.98 -15.54 -8.03
CA ARG A 464 -1.07 -14.47 -7.57
C ARG A 464 -1.37 -13.12 -8.21
N GLY A 465 -1.99 -13.08 -9.39
CA GLY A 465 -2.36 -11.85 -10.11
C GLY A 465 -3.13 -10.85 -9.25
N TYR A 466 -3.99 -11.34 -8.35
CA TYR A 466 -4.73 -10.48 -7.43
C TYR A 466 -3.84 -9.74 -6.42
N ARG A 467 -2.73 -10.35 -5.96
CA ARG A 467 -1.74 -9.67 -5.11
C ARG A 467 -1.00 -8.60 -5.91
N VAL A 468 -0.62 -8.91 -7.14
CA VAL A 468 0.11 -7.99 -8.03
C VAL A 468 -0.73 -6.75 -8.33
N LEU A 469 -1.98 -6.92 -8.77
CA LEU A 469 -2.88 -5.80 -9.07
C LEU A 469 -3.19 -4.95 -7.83
N ASN A 470 -3.55 -5.57 -6.70
CA ASN A 470 -3.79 -4.82 -5.46
C ASN A 470 -2.55 -4.08 -4.96
N SER A 471 -1.34 -4.58 -5.24
CA SER A 471 -0.11 -3.87 -4.88
C SER A 471 0.05 -2.55 -5.65
N GLU A 472 -0.40 -2.47 -6.90
CA GLU A 472 -0.42 -1.21 -7.63
C GLU A 472 -1.58 -0.30 -7.16
N VAL A 473 -2.77 -0.86 -6.95
CA VAL A 473 -3.93 -0.11 -6.39
C VAL A 473 -3.56 0.58 -5.08
N GLY A 474 -2.89 -0.13 -4.17
CA GLY A 474 -2.40 0.43 -2.91
C GLY A 474 -1.32 1.50 -3.10
N ALA A 475 -0.45 1.35 -4.11
CA ALA A 475 0.56 2.35 -4.43
C ALA A 475 -0.09 3.67 -4.90
N LEU A 476 -1.08 3.63 -5.80
CA LEU A 476 -1.86 4.81 -6.21
C LEU A 476 -2.59 5.45 -5.01
N ALA A 477 -3.16 4.63 -4.12
CA ALA A 477 -3.83 5.13 -2.92
C ALA A 477 -2.89 5.94 -2.03
N GLN A 478 -1.65 5.45 -1.86
CA GLN A 478 -0.62 6.11 -1.06
C GLN A 478 -0.11 7.39 -1.74
N THR A 479 0.20 7.36 -3.03
CA THR A 479 0.70 8.54 -3.75
C THR A 479 -0.36 9.64 -3.84
N ALA A 480 -1.65 9.30 -4.00
CA ALA A 480 -2.77 10.23 -3.87
C ALA A 480 -2.80 10.90 -2.48
N CYS A 481 -2.65 10.11 -1.40
CA CYS A 481 -2.56 10.64 -0.04
C CYS A 481 -1.35 11.56 0.16
N THR A 482 -0.19 11.23 -0.40
CA THR A 482 1.02 12.03 -0.29
C THR A 482 0.92 13.34 -1.09
N ALA A 483 0.39 13.29 -2.31
CA ALA A 483 0.17 14.49 -3.15
C ALA A 483 -0.84 15.46 -2.50
N ALA A 484 -1.94 14.94 -1.96
CA ALA A 484 -2.90 15.75 -1.21
C ALA A 484 -2.26 16.38 0.05
N ALA A 485 -1.47 15.61 0.80
CA ALA A 485 -0.76 16.11 1.99
C ALA A 485 0.26 17.21 1.64
N ALA A 486 0.99 17.07 0.52
CA ALA A 486 1.94 18.07 0.04
C ALA A 486 1.26 19.41 -0.26
N LEU A 487 0.08 19.36 -0.90
CA LEU A 487 -0.76 20.54 -1.22
C LEU A 487 -1.48 21.15 -0.01
N GLY A 488 -1.55 20.45 1.12
CA GLY A 488 -2.37 20.83 2.28
C GLY A 488 -3.87 20.54 2.12
N ILE A 489 -4.22 19.55 1.30
CA ILE A 489 -5.60 19.11 1.02
C ILE A 489 -5.91 17.86 1.87
N GLY A 490 -7.15 17.75 2.35
CA GLY A 490 -7.63 16.57 3.06
C GLY A 490 -7.76 15.36 2.15
N CYS A 491 -7.50 14.16 2.69
CA CYS A 491 -7.52 12.92 1.94
C CYS A 491 -8.09 11.76 2.79
N GLY A 492 -8.85 10.87 2.16
CA GLY A 492 -9.36 9.66 2.79
C GLY A 492 -9.44 8.48 1.84
N ALA A 493 -8.48 7.55 1.90
CA ALA A 493 -8.63 6.24 1.29
C ALA A 493 -9.77 5.46 1.99
N VAL A 494 -10.73 4.96 1.22
CA VAL A 494 -11.90 4.23 1.70
C VAL A 494 -12.21 3.04 0.81
N LEU A 495 -12.70 1.98 1.43
CA LEU A 495 -13.30 0.82 0.78
C LEU A 495 -14.82 0.78 1.01
N GLY A 496 -15.39 1.77 1.71
CA GLY A 496 -16.76 1.78 2.23
C GLY A 496 -17.90 1.99 1.23
N PHE A 497 -17.68 1.73 -0.06
CA PHE A 497 -18.69 1.91 -1.11
C PHE A 497 -19.32 0.57 -1.54
N ASP A 498 -20.55 0.63 -2.07
CA ASP A 498 -21.07 -0.37 -3.00
C ASP A 498 -20.29 -0.26 -4.32
N ASN A 499 -19.32 -1.15 -4.52
CA ASN A 499 -18.47 -1.16 -5.71
C ASN A 499 -19.31 -1.23 -7.01
N LEU A 500 -20.39 -2.00 -7.04
CA LEU A 500 -21.22 -2.15 -8.24
C LEU A 500 -21.96 -0.85 -8.59
N ALA A 501 -22.41 -0.08 -7.61
CA ALA A 501 -23.04 1.23 -7.84
C ALA A 501 -22.02 2.28 -8.33
N VAL A 502 -20.75 2.19 -7.87
CA VAL A 502 -19.69 3.08 -8.37
C VAL A 502 -19.26 2.68 -9.78
N ASP A 503 -19.10 1.38 -10.05
CA ASP A 503 -18.77 0.85 -11.38
C ASP A 503 -19.82 1.24 -12.42
N GLU A 504 -21.11 1.12 -12.12
CA GLU A 504 -22.21 1.63 -12.96
C GLU A 504 -22.07 3.15 -13.21
N ALA A 505 -21.76 3.93 -12.16
CA ALA A 505 -21.61 5.39 -12.30
C ALA A 505 -20.40 5.80 -13.18
N VAL A 506 -19.34 4.98 -13.23
CA VAL A 506 -18.16 5.19 -14.09
C VAL A 506 -18.19 4.38 -15.40
N GLY A 507 -19.30 3.72 -15.73
CA GLY A 507 -19.45 2.95 -16.96
C GLY A 507 -18.51 1.76 -17.06
N LEU A 508 -18.34 1.03 -15.94
CA LEU A 508 -17.61 -0.23 -15.82
C LEU A 508 -18.52 -1.40 -15.46
N ASP A 509 -19.83 -1.19 -15.39
CA ASP A 509 -20.86 -2.22 -15.19
C ASP A 509 -20.66 -3.43 -16.12
N ASP A 510 -20.35 -3.19 -17.40
CA ASP A 510 -20.04 -4.23 -18.37
C ASP A 510 -18.51 -4.42 -18.55
N GLY A 511 -18.01 -5.65 -18.34
CA GLY A 511 -16.66 -6.06 -18.73
C GLY A 511 -15.75 -6.65 -17.62
N ASP A 512 -14.44 -6.48 -17.83
CA ASP A 512 -13.33 -7.03 -17.03
C ASP A 512 -12.72 -6.00 -16.05
N GLU A 513 -12.85 -4.71 -16.33
CA GLU A 513 -12.37 -3.65 -15.45
C GLU A 513 -13.37 -3.37 -14.31
N ARG A 514 -12.88 -3.20 -13.09
CA ARG A 514 -13.67 -2.91 -11.88
C ARG A 514 -12.93 -1.90 -10.99
N THR A 515 -13.65 -1.14 -10.18
CA THR A 515 -13.04 -0.26 -9.17
C THR A 515 -12.70 -1.01 -7.88
N PHE A 516 -11.47 -0.85 -7.39
CA PHE A 516 -10.91 -1.58 -6.25
C PHE A 516 -10.85 -0.74 -4.98
N LEU A 517 -10.42 0.52 -5.09
CA LEU A 517 -10.22 1.41 -3.94
C LEU A 517 -10.57 2.84 -4.31
N TYR A 518 -11.11 3.58 -3.35
CA TYR A 518 -11.55 4.96 -3.52
C TYR A 518 -10.75 5.91 -2.64
N VAL A 519 -10.45 7.12 -3.14
CA VAL A 519 -9.74 8.16 -2.39
C VAL A 519 -10.59 9.44 -2.41
N LEU A 520 -11.13 9.80 -1.24
CA LEU A 520 -11.90 11.03 -1.03
C LEU A 520 -10.95 12.23 -0.94
N LEU A 521 -11.26 13.32 -1.65
CA LEU A 521 -10.48 14.56 -1.68
C LEU A 521 -11.35 15.79 -1.36
N GLY A 522 -10.80 16.74 -0.62
CA GLY A 522 -11.45 18.01 -0.32
C GLY A 522 -10.69 18.80 0.75
N HIS A 523 -11.07 20.06 0.97
CA HIS A 523 -10.49 20.84 2.06
C HIS A 523 -11.08 20.43 3.41
N GLU A 524 -10.25 20.43 4.44
CA GLU A 524 -10.66 20.17 5.81
C GLU A 524 -11.16 21.44 6.50
N ARG A 525 -11.99 21.27 7.54
CA ARG A 525 -12.30 22.32 8.51
C ARG A 525 -11.01 22.84 9.17
N ALA A 526 -10.89 24.16 9.25
CA ALA A 526 -9.74 24.83 9.88
C ALA A 526 -9.91 24.94 11.41
N ASP A 527 -11.16 24.96 11.88
CA ASP A 527 -11.62 25.04 13.27
C ASP A 527 -11.58 23.69 14.01
N SER A 528 -10.51 22.91 13.82
CA SER A 528 -10.28 21.68 14.60
C SER A 528 -9.46 21.97 15.86
N ALA A 529 -9.98 21.62 17.03
CA ALA A 529 -9.21 21.52 18.27
C ALA A 529 -8.21 20.35 18.16
N ASP A 530 -7.02 20.64 17.65
CA ASP A 530 -5.97 19.66 17.39
C ASP A 530 -4.82 19.80 18.39
N PHE A 531 -4.26 18.67 18.80
CA PHE A 531 -3.07 18.60 19.64
C PHE A 531 -1.93 17.99 18.83
N ASP A 532 -0.98 18.83 18.42
CA ASP A 532 0.18 18.40 17.68
C ASP A 532 1.11 17.54 18.56
N TYR A 533 1.09 16.23 18.32
CA TYR A 533 1.89 15.23 19.02
C TYR A 533 2.72 14.41 18.01
N ARG A 534 3.34 15.12 17.06
CA ARG A 534 4.33 14.56 16.13
C ARG A 534 5.62 14.17 16.86
N LEU A 535 6.18 13.03 16.50
CA LEU A 535 7.49 12.58 16.97
C LEU A 535 8.56 13.04 15.98
N VAL A 536 9.53 13.83 16.46
CA VAL A 536 10.65 14.37 15.66
C VAL A 536 11.68 13.28 15.37
#